data_AF-A0A967K264-F1
#
_entry.id   AF-A0A967K264-F1
#
_cell.length_a   1.000
_cell.length_b   1.000
_cell.length_c   1.000
_cell.angle_alpha   90.00
_cell.angle_beta   90.00
_cell.angle_gamma   90.00
#
_symmetry.space_group_name_H-M   'P 1'
#
loop_
_entity.id
_entity.type
_entity.pdbx_description
1 polymer ?
#
loop_
_entity_poly.entity_id
_entity_poly.type
_entity_poly.pdbx_seq_one_letter_code
_entity_poly.pdbx_strand_id
1 'polypeptide(L)' 'DTPVPVFSYLGEPAQHPRQVPCHITHTNPDTHAIIRAALDRSPMYSGVIEGVGPRYCPSIEDKVVRFADRDSHQIFVEP' A
#
# COMPACT_ATOMS: atom_id res chain seq x y z
N ASP A 1 19.66 12.14 -3.72
CA ASP A 1 20.42 12.76 -4.82
C ASP A 1 20.20 14.25 -4.88
N THR A 2 21.26 14.98 -5.23
CA THR A 2 21.22 16.42 -5.48
C THR A 2 22.07 16.68 -6.73
N PRO A 3 21.52 17.28 -7.80
CA PRO A 3 20.18 17.88 -7.90
C PRO A 3 19.03 16.86 -7.98
N VAL A 4 17.80 17.32 -7.71
CA VAL A 4 16.59 16.50 -7.86
C VAL A 4 16.41 16.15 -9.35
N PRO A 5 16.28 14.86 -9.71
CA PRO A 5 16.14 14.46 -11.11
C PRO A 5 14.82 14.97 -11.71
N VAL A 6 14.84 15.26 -13.01
CA VAL A 6 13.66 15.66 -13.79
C VAL A 6 13.21 14.46 -14.62
N PHE A 7 11.90 14.19 -14.66
CA PHE A 7 11.35 13.02 -15.36
C PHE A 7 11.47 13.12 -16.90
N SER A 8 11.34 14.33 -17.46
CA SER A 8 11.37 14.60 -18.91
C SER A 8 12.69 15.24 -19.33
N TYR A 9 13.19 14.88 -20.51
CA TYR A 9 14.34 15.55 -21.14
C TYR A 9 14.11 17.03 -21.48
N LEU A 10 12.84 17.46 -21.53
CA LEU A 10 12.46 18.85 -21.82
C LEU A 10 12.14 19.66 -20.55
N GLY A 11 12.19 19.03 -19.38
CA GLY A 11 11.83 19.67 -18.12
C GLY A 11 13.01 20.35 -17.42
N GLU A 12 12.69 21.22 -16.48
CA GLU A 12 13.66 21.96 -15.67
C GLU A 12 13.34 21.81 -14.17
N PRO A 13 14.35 21.73 -13.28
CA PRO A 13 14.11 21.62 -11.83
C PRO A 13 13.25 22.74 -11.24
N ALA A 14 13.25 23.93 -11.86
CA ALA A 14 12.41 25.06 -11.45
C ALA A 14 10.90 24.83 -11.65
N GLN A 15 10.53 23.85 -12.48
CA GLN A 15 9.14 23.46 -12.71
C GLN A 15 8.61 22.51 -11.61
N HIS A 16 9.49 21.99 -10.75
CA HIS A 16 9.07 21.12 -9.66
C HIS A 16 8.24 21.90 -8.64
N PRO A 17 7.08 21.38 -8.20
CA PRO A 17 6.38 21.95 -7.06
C PRO A 17 7.23 21.81 -5.79
N ARG A 18 6.81 22.47 -4.71
CA ARG A 18 7.44 22.33 -3.39
C ARG A 18 7.50 20.84 -3.02
N GLN A 19 8.72 20.33 -2.85
CA GLN A 19 8.95 18.97 -2.41
C GLN A 19 8.60 18.84 -0.92
N VAL A 20 7.85 17.80 -0.59
CA VAL A 20 7.41 17.48 0.77
C VAL A 20 7.74 16.03 1.08
N PRO A 21 8.06 15.70 2.35
CA PRO A 21 8.34 14.32 2.71
C PRO A 21 7.06 13.48 2.70
N CYS A 22 7.18 12.23 2.23
CA CYS A 22 6.28 11.17 2.66
C CYS A 22 6.75 10.64 4.03
N HIS A 23 5.84 10.03 4.77
CA HIS A 23 6.17 9.37 6.02
C HIS A 23 6.02 7.86 5.92
N ILE A 24 6.75 7.15 6.76
CA ILE A 24 6.67 5.69 6.84
C ILE A 24 6.10 5.31 8.20
N THR A 25 5.07 4.47 8.15
CA THR A 25 4.51 3.80 9.34
C THR A 25 4.34 2.31 9.06
N HIS A 26 3.84 1.58 10.04
CA HIS A 26 3.74 0.14 10.02
C HIS A 26 2.40 -0.31 10.60
N THR A 27 1.82 -1.36 10.02
CA THR A 27 0.76 -2.11 10.69
C THR A 27 1.34 -2.89 11.87
N ASN A 28 0.46 -3.38 12.73
CA ASN A 28 0.81 -4.16 13.91
C ASN A 28 -0.17 -5.35 14.07
N PRO A 29 0.07 -6.25 15.04
CA PRO A 29 -0.81 -7.40 15.28
C PRO A 29 -2.26 -7.01 15.54
N ASP A 30 -2.51 -5.90 16.23
CA ASP A 30 -3.87 -5.41 16.50
C ASP A 30 -4.60 -5.02 15.21
N THR A 31 -3.90 -4.35 14.28
CA THR A 31 -4.41 -4.03 12.95
C THR A 31 -4.77 -5.30 12.18
N HIS A 32 -3.93 -6.34 12.26
CA HIS A 32 -4.19 -7.61 11.58
C HIS A 32 -5.36 -8.36 12.20
N ALA A 33 -5.55 -8.26 13.52
CA ALA A 33 -6.71 -8.84 14.20
C ALA A 33 -8.02 -8.17 13.72
N ILE A 34 -8.03 -6.84 13.61
CA ILE A 34 -9.18 -6.08 13.09
C ILE A 34 -9.50 -6.50 11.65
N ILE A 35 -8.49 -6.60 10.79
CA ILE A 35 -8.67 -7.01 9.39
C ILE A 35 -9.24 -8.43 9.32
N ARG A 36 -8.65 -9.38 10.07
CA ARG A 36 -9.10 -10.78 10.11
C ARG A 36 -10.56 -10.90 10.57
N ALA A 37 -10.97 -10.11 11.56
CA ALA A 37 -12.33 -10.10 12.07
C ALA A 37 -13.37 -9.53 11.09
N ALA A 38 -12.93 -8.87 10.01
CA ALA A 38 -13.80 -8.24 9.01
C ALA A 38 -13.65 -8.86 7.60
N LEU A 39 -12.95 -10.00 7.47
CA LEU A 39 -12.73 -10.64 6.16
C LEU A 39 -14.04 -11.03 5.47
N ASP A 40 -15.06 -11.43 6.24
CA ASP A 40 -16.41 -11.75 5.76
C ASP A 40 -17.10 -10.58 5.04
N ARG A 41 -16.65 -9.34 5.30
CA ARG A 41 -17.15 -8.13 4.65
C ARG A 41 -16.36 -7.72 3.41
N SER A 42 -15.20 -8.33 3.17
CA SER A 42 -14.39 -8.01 1.99
C SER A 42 -14.98 -8.71 0.76
N PRO A 43 -15.32 -7.99 -0.32
CA PRO A 43 -15.81 -8.60 -1.56
C PRO A 43 -14.87 -9.66 -2.15
N MET A 44 -13.57 -9.57 -1.82
CA MET A 44 -12.54 -10.54 -2.20
C MET A 44 -12.68 -11.89 -1.48
N TYR A 45 -13.24 -11.90 -0.28
CA TYR A 45 -13.37 -13.08 0.58
C TYR A 45 -14.82 -13.51 0.83
N SER A 46 -15.79 -12.61 0.60
CA SER A 46 -17.22 -12.85 0.80
C SER A 46 -17.90 -13.54 -0.39
N GLY A 47 -17.15 -13.89 -1.44
CA GLY A 47 -17.67 -14.54 -2.64
C GLY A 47 -18.52 -13.63 -3.54
N VAL A 48 -18.49 -12.32 -3.33
CA VAL A 48 -19.26 -11.34 -4.12
C VAL A 48 -18.60 -11.04 -5.47
N ILE A 49 -17.27 -11.15 -5.55
CA ILE A 49 -16.50 -10.97 -6.79
C ILE A 49 -16.05 -12.35 -7.29
N GLU A 50 -16.58 -12.79 -8.42
CA GLU A 50 -16.07 -13.93 -9.18
C GLU A 50 -15.05 -13.45 -10.22
N GLY A 51 -13.76 -13.68 -9.96
CA GLY A 51 -12.70 -13.32 -10.89
C GLY A 51 -11.36 -13.91 -10.47
N VAL A 52 -10.45 -14.08 -11.43
CA VAL A 52 -9.05 -14.39 -11.10
C VAL A 52 -8.54 -13.20 -10.29
N GLY A 53 -8.35 -13.43 -8.98
CA GLY A 53 -7.86 -12.40 -8.08
C GLY A 53 -6.62 -11.69 -8.68
N PRO A 54 -6.40 -10.42 -8.33
CA PRO A 54 -5.29 -9.64 -8.85
C PRO A 54 -3.97 -10.43 -8.82
N ARG A 55 -3.23 -10.40 -9.93
CA ARG A 55 -2.02 -11.21 -10.15
C ARG A 55 -0.95 -11.01 -9.06
N TYR A 56 -1.00 -9.86 -8.40
CA TYR A 56 -0.22 -9.49 -7.22
C TYR A 56 -1.19 -9.03 -6.14
N CYS A 57 -1.00 -9.47 -4.90
CA CYS A 57 -1.82 -9.15 -3.73
C CYS A 57 -1.88 -7.63 -3.52
N PRO A 58 -2.94 -6.92 -3.97
CA PRO A 58 -2.92 -5.47 -3.98
C PRO A 58 -3.43 -4.92 -2.64
N SER A 59 -4.37 -5.64 -2.01
CA SER A 59 -5.08 -5.19 -0.82
C SER A 59 -4.40 -5.68 0.46
N ILE A 60 -4.61 -4.93 1.55
CA ILE A 60 -3.97 -5.21 2.82
C ILE A 60 -4.52 -6.50 3.46
N GLU A 61 -5.80 -6.78 3.26
CA GLU A 61 -6.44 -8.00 3.74
C GLU A 61 -5.86 -9.26 3.08
N ASP A 62 -5.53 -9.21 1.79
CA ASP A 62 -4.88 -10.34 1.11
C ASP A 62 -3.43 -10.52 1.53
N LYS A 63 -2.73 -9.43 1.85
CA LYS A 63 -1.38 -9.50 2.44
C LYS A 63 -1.39 -10.12 3.83
N VAL A 64 -2.35 -9.74 4.69
CA VAL A 64 -2.50 -10.30 6.05
C VAL A 64 -2.83 -11.79 6.01
N VAL A 65 -3.63 -12.25 5.04
CA VAL A 65 -3.97 -13.68 4.90
C VAL A 65 -2.81 -14.48 4.32
N ARG A 66 -2.19 -14.00 3.23
CA ARG A 66 -1.13 -14.76 2.52
C ARG A 66 0.21 -14.76 3.23
N PHE A 67 0.53 -13.67 3.95
CA PHE A 67 1.79 -13.49 4.67
C PHE A 67 1.53 -13.44 6.17
N ALA A 68 0.81 -14.44 6.68
CA ALA A 68 0.37 -14.51 8.08
C ALA A 68 1.53 -14.66 9.09
N ASP A 69 2.74 -14.98 8.62
CA ASP A 69 3.98 -15.02 9.39
C ASP A 69 4.57 -13.63 9.66
N ARG A 70 4.10 -12.59 8.96
CA ARG A 70 4.56 -11.21 9.14
C ARG A 70 3.71 -10.48 10.17
N ASP A 71 4.34 -10.08 11.27
CA ASP A 71 3.67 -9.25 12.31
C ASP A 71 3.45 -7.80 11.88
N SER A 72 4.02 -7.36 10.75
CA SER A 72 3.95 -5.99 10.28
C SER A 72 4.08 -5.86 8.76
N HIS A 73 3.46 -4.80 8.24
CA HIS A 73 3.53 -4.34 6.86
C HIS A 73 3.82 -2.84 6.86
N GLN A 74 4.86 -2.40 6.13
CA GLN A 74 5.19 -1.00 5.94
C GLN A 74 4.12 -0.28 5.11
N ILE A 75 3.75 0.92 5.53
CA ILE A 75 2.78 1.80 4.88
C ILE A 75 3.44 3.16 4.64
N PHE A 76 3.30 3.67 3.42
CA PHE A 76 3.65 5.05 3.09
C PHE A 76 2.45 5.95 3.34
N VAL A 77 2.68 7.04 4.07
CA VAL A 77 1.74 8.15 4.22
C VAL A 77 2.21 9.24 3.26
N GLU A 78 1.58 9.27 2.09
CA GLU A 78 1.86 10.23 1.04
C GLU A 78 1.02 11.51 1.26
N PRO A 79 1.60 12.70 1.05
CA PRO A 79 0.94 13.99 1.25
C PRO A 79 -0.09 14.35 0.17
#